data_AF-A0A5C6LZ11-F1
#
_entry.id   AF-A0A5C6LZ11-F1
#
_cell.length_a   1.000
_cell.length_b   1.000
_cell.length_c   1.000
_cell.angle_alpha   90.00
_cell.angle_beta   90.00
_cell.angle_gamma   90.00
#
_symmetry.space_group_name_H-M   'P 1'
#
loop_
_entity.id
_entity.type
_entity.pdbx_description
1 polymer ?
#
loop_
_entity_poly.entity_id
_entity_poly.type
_entity_poly.pdbx_seq_one_letter_code
_entity_poly.pdbx_strand_id
1 'polypeptide(L)'
;MTQGLPKEKLLRIAIVLLPVTWFVTYTTFTFKEKLGVAIFSPFGGWQMGSNGLFMYAHVPPQRTGVPRQFIKLHNYTIKHMDSLNRLKQRPDEELGIYYLWDEKAPLKLYLADKYKKDSTTPYLKRWASVSPLYGEYGAWLIRQHPGAFLKHYIWPNFLNYYSPPQEFLGIYNMGSDTVDPGAVSWFGYKSNKVHHFSKNKNIILTAVFPLLLAMINVVFFFGFIGFTILGGFAKVSPYYRKVLWVMLLIWLGNLAFSVLASPIVLRYQAFPFIFTLAFAVLLLGFVIQESRQESKPVEENPLPDPAI
;
A
#
# COMPACT_ATOMS: atom_id res chain seq x y z
N MET A 1 -22.88 4.71 -38.76
CA MET A 1 -21.60 5.44 -38.75
C MET A 1 -20.70 4.85 -37.65
N THR A 2 -19.93 3.79 -37.92
CA THR A 2 -19.09 3.11 -36.90
C THR A 2 -17.89 2.37 -37.52
N GLN A 3 -17.07 3.05 -38.34
CA GLN A 3 -15.84 2.44 -38.91
C GLN A 3 -14.51 3.05 -38.38
N GLY A 4 -14.54 3.95 -37.38
CA GLY A 4 -13.32 4.51 -36.74
C GLY A 4 -12.89 3.87 -35.40
N LEU A 5 -13.69 2.98 -34.83
CA LEU A 5 -13.62 2.60 -33.40
C LEU A 5 -12.31 1.97 -32.85
N PRO A 6 -11.60 1.08 -33.56
CA PRO A 6 -10.44 0.40 -32.96
C PRO A 6 -9.22 1.31 -32.85
N LYS A 7 -8.99 2.19 -33.84
CA LYS A 7 -7.85 3.12 -33.86
C LYS A 7 -7.97 4.17 -32.74
N GLU A 8 -9.17 4.71 -32.52
CA GLU A 8 -9.41 5.68 -31.45
C GLU A 8 -9.27 5.08 -30.04
N LYS A 9 -9.77 3.85 -29.83
CA LYS A 9 -9.60 3.15 -28.54
C LYS A 9 -8.14 2.84 -28.25
N LEU A 10 -7.39 2.39 -29.26
CA LEU A 10 -5.96 2.13 -29.15
C LEU A 10 -5.20 3.42 -28.84
N LEU A 11 -5.55 4.53 -29.49
CA LEU A 11 -4.97 5.84 -29.23
C LEU A 11 -5.22 6.29 -27.78
N ARG A 12 -6.44 6.13 -27.24
CA ARG A 12 -6.75 6.47 -25.85
C ARG A 12 -5.93 5.65 -24.84
N ILE A 13 -5.79 4.36 -25.09
CA ILE A 13 -4.94 3.49 -24.26
C ILE A 13 -3.47 3.92 -24.37
N ALA A 14 -2.99 4.20 -25.60
CA ALA A 14 -1.63 4.67 -25.83
C ALA A 14 -1.34 5.99 -25.11
N ILE A 15 -2.26 6.96 -25.13
CA ILE A 15 -2.08 8.25 -24.44
C ILE A 15 -1.87 8.06 -22.93
N VAL A 16 -2.50 7.06 -22.31
CA VAL A 16 -2.33 6.76 -20.88
C VAL A 16 -1.08 5.92 -20.62
N LEU A 17 -0.84 4.88 -21.42
CA LEU A 17 0.25 3.93 -21.17
C LEU A 17 1.62 4.42 -21.64
N LEU A 18 1.70 5.24 -22.69
CA LEU A 18 2.97 5.73 -23.21
C LEU A 18 3.74 6.57 -22.19
N PRO A 19 3.16 7.58 -21.52
CA PRO A 19 3.88 8.35 -20.50
C PRO A 19 4.34 7.49 -19.33
N VAL A 20 3.51 6.54 -18.88
CA VAL A 20 3.86 5.62 -17.78
C VAL A 20 5.01 4.70 -18.17
N THR A 21 4.92 4.10 -19.36
CA THR A 21 5.96 3.19 -19.89
C THR A 21 7.26 3.95 -20.13
N TRP A 22 7.16 5.15 -20.71
CA TRP A 22 8.30 6.03 -20.91
C TRP A 22 8.98 6.37 -19.59
N PHE A 23 8.21 6.81 -18.59
CA PHE A 23 8.73 7.13 -17.26
C PHE A 23 9.45 5.94 -16.60
N VAL A 24 8.84 4.76 -16.61
CA VAL A 24 9.44 3.54 -16.06
C VAL A 24 10.73 3.18 -16.80
N THR A 25 10.71 3.23 -18.12
CA THR A 25 11.84 2.85 -18.99
C THR A 25 13.00 3.85 -18.84
N TYR A 26 12.71 5.14 -18.93
CA TYR A 26 13.68 6.22 -18.75
C TYR A 26 14.35 6.14 -17.38
N THR A 27 13.56 5.93 -16.32
CA THR A 27 14.08 5.83 -14.96
C THR A 27 14.98 4.59 -14.82
N THR A 28 14.56 3.45 -15.37
CA THR A 28 15.34 2.20 -15.37
C THR A 28 16.68 2.35 -16.09
N PHE A 29 16.69 3.00 -17.27
CA PHE A 29 17.92 3.29 -17.99
C PHE A 29 18.82 4.28 -17.25
N THR A 30 18.24 5.31 -16.63
CA THR A 30 18.99 6.26 -15.81
C THR A 30 19.67 5.56 -14.63
N PHE A 31 18.98 4.63 -13.94
CA PHE A 31 19.60 3.81 -12.90
C PHE A 31 20.70 2.90 -13.42
N LYS A 32 20.52 2.31 -14.61
CA LYS A 32 21.56 1.50 -15.26
C LYS A 32 22.80 2.33 -15.56
N GLU A 33 22.63 3.53 -16.11
CA GLU A 33 23.74 4.43 -16.46
C GLU A 33 24.45 4.97 -15.21
N LYS A 34 23.70 5.48 -14.23
CA LYS A 34 24.29 6.15 -13.06
C LYS A 34 24.79 5.18 -11.99
N LEU A 35 24.08 4.07 -11.77
CA LEU A 35 24.38 3.13 -10.68
C LEU A 35 24.84 1.75 -11.16
N GLY A 36 24.73 1.43 -12.45
CA GLY A 36 25.12 0.13 -13.01
C GLY A 36 24.06 -0.96 -12.85
N VAL A 37 22.84 -0.63 -12.42
CA VAL A 37 21.77 -1.61 -12.16
C VAL A 37 20.50 -1.19 -12.90
N ALA A 38 20.01 -2.06 -13.78
CA ALA A 38 18.81 -1.81 -14.58
C ALA A 38 17.53 -2.13 -13.77
N ILE A 39 17.09 -1.18 -12.94
CA ILE A 39 15.91 -1.30 -12.10
C ILE A 39 15.13 0.01 -12.07
N PHE A 40 13.79 -0.08 -12.07
CA PHE A 40 12.94 1.11 -11.97
C PHE A 40 13.06 1.79 -10.60
N SER A 41 13.04 1.00 -9.54
CA SER A 41 13.23 1.47 -8.17
C SER A 41 13.94 0.41 -7.35
N PRO A 42 15.10 0.71 -6.75
CA PRO A 42 15.73 -0.24 -5.86
C PRO A 42 14.92 -0.49 -4.58
N PHE A 43 13.95 0.36 -4.25
CA PHE A 43 13.08 0.13 -3.10
C PHE A 43 12.28 -1.17 -3.21
N GLY A 44 11.88 -1.59 -4.42
CA GLY A 44 11.06 -2.79 -4.60
C GLY A 44 11.71 -4.07 -4.07
N GLY A 45 13.00 -4.27 -4.33
CA GLY A 45 13.73 -5.45 -3.83
C GLY A 45 13.93 -5.42 -2.32
N TRP A 46 14.20 -4.25 -1.75
CA TRP A 46 14.27 -4.06 -0.30
C TRP A 46 12.92 -4.32 0.38
N GLN A 47 11.83 -3.81 -0.20
CA GLN A 47 10.48 -4.01 0.29
C GLN A 47 10.09 -5.49 0.25
N MET A 48 10.33 -6.18 -0.87
CA MET A 48 10.06 -7.62 -0.99
C MET A 48 10.87 -8.43 0.02
N GLY A 49 12.16 -8.11 0.20
CA GLY A 49 13.00 -8.72 1.24
C GLY A 49 12.43 -8.49 2.64
N SER A 50 12.06 -7.25 2.96
CA SER A 50 11.46 -6.87 4.26
C SER A 50 10.15 -7.61 4.51
N ASN A 51 9.25 -7.67 3.53
CA ASN A 51 7.96 -8.37 3.64
C ASN A 51 8.17 -9.86 3.91
N GLY A 52 9.13 -10.48 3.21
CA GLY A 52 9.50 -11.88 3.43
C GLY A 52 10.08 -12.11 4.84
N LEU A 53 10.89 -11.18 5.36
CA LEU A 53 11.45 -11.27 6.70
C LEU A 53 10.41 -11.13 7.82
N PHE A 54 9.40 -10.27 7.66
CA PHE A 54 8.28 -10.18 8.60
C PHE A 54 7.56 -11.51 8.77
N MET A 55 7.29 -12.20 7.65
CA MET A 55 6.77 -13.56 7.70
C MET A 55 7.78 -14.52 8.34
N TYR A 56 9.05 -14.46 7.90
CA TYR A 56 10.06 -15.43 8.31
C TYR A 56 10.38 -15.37 9.81
N ALA A 57 10.15 -14.23 10.46
CA ALA A 57 10.25 -14.09 11.91
C ALA A 57 9.31 -15.04 12.69
N HIS A 58 8.28 -15.55 12.04
CA HIS A 58 7.24 -16.39 12.63
C HIS A 58 7.32 -17.87 12.19
N VAL A 59 8.35 -18.26 11.44
CA VAL A 59 8.55 -19.65 11.01
C VAL A 59 9.83 -20.23 11.61
N PRO A 60 9.91 -21.56 11.80
CA PRO A 60 11.13 -22.21 12.26
C PRO A 60 12.31 -21.92 11.31
N PRO A 61 13.52 -21.59 11.81
CA PRO A 61 14.66 -21.29 10.96
C PRO A 61 15.06 -22.47 10.05
N GLN A 62 15.04 -22.26 8.74
CA GLN A 62 15.47 -23.24 7.75
C GLN A 62 16.99 -23.18 7.57
N ARG A 63 17.74 -24.18 8.06
CA ARG A 63 19.21 -24.20 7.97
C ARG A 63 19.77 -24.90 6.71
N THR A 64 18.94 -25.63 5.99
CA THR A 64 19.33 -26.46 4.84
C THR A 64 18.53 -26.11 3.57
N GLY A 65 19.05 -26.48 2.40
CA GLY A 65 18.37 -26.21 1.12
C GLY A 65 18.36 -24.73 0.69
N VAL A 66 19.19 -23.89 1.33
CA VAL A 66 19.33 -22.48 0.99
C VAL A 66 20.17 -22.34 -0.30
N PRO A 67 19.64 -21.70 -1.36
CA PRO A 67 20.41 -21.44 -2.58
C PRO A 67 21.73 -20.71 -2.29
N ARG A 68 22.80 -21.08 -3.02
CA ARG A 68 24.17 -20.58 -2.77
C ARG A 68 24.27 -19.05 -2.67
N GLN A 69 23.56 -18.34 -3.53
CA GLN A 69 23.56 -16.87 -3.56
C GLN A 69 22.96 -16.23 -2.29
N PHE A 70 22.09 -16.94 -1.56
CA PHE A 70 21.44 -16.43 -0.35
C PHE A 70 22.14 -16.82 0.94
N ILE A 71 23.04 -17.82 0.95
CA ILE A 71 23.64 -18.38 2.17
C ILE A 71 24.14 -17.29 3.12
N LYS A 72 24.92 -16.33 2.60
CA LYS A 72 25.50 -15.27 3.43
C LYS A 72 24.42 -14.37 4.06
N LEU A 73 23.44 -13.94 3.28
CA LEU A 73 22.31 -13.13 3.77
C LEU A 73 21.41 -13.93 4.74
N HIS A 74 21.21 -15.20 4.45
CA HIS A 74 20.40 -16.10 5.26
C HIS A 74 21.04 -16.35 6.64
N ASN A 75 22.38 -16.42 6.70
CA ASN A 75 23.08 -16.50 7.98
C ASN A 75 22.87 -15.25 8.85
N TYR A 76 22.87 -14.04 8.27
CA TYR A 76 22.48 -12.82 9.00
C TYR A 76 21.03 -12.90 9.46
N THR A 77 20.15 -13.42 8.61
CA THR A 77 18.73 -13.58 8.92
C THR A 77 18.51 -14.50 10.11
N ILE A 78 19.06 -15.73 10.07
CA ILE A 78 18.90 -16.69 11.17
C ILE A 78 19.49 -16.14 12.46
N LYS A 79 20.71 -15.59 12.42
CA LYS A 79 21.35 -15.02 13.62
C LYS A 79 20.50 -13.92 14.24
N HIS A 80 19.89 -13.09 13.41
CA HIS A 80 18.99 -12.05 13.85
C HIS A 80 17.71 -12.63 14.47
N MET A 81 17.04 -13.58 13.81
CA MET A 81 15.84 -14.22 14.36
C MET A 81 16.12 -14.92 15.70
N ASP A 82 17.24 -15.64 15.80
CA ASP A 82 17.71 -16.28 17.03
C ASP A 82 17.95 -15.24 18.15
N SER A 83 18.37 -14.02 17.80
CA SER A 83 18.54 -12.92 18.76
C SER A 83 17.22 -12.29 19.20
N LEU A 84 16.27 -12.10 18.28
CA LEU A 84 14.97 -11.54 18.58
C LEU A 84 14.13 -12.47 19.46
N ASN A 85 14.28 -13.79 19.32
CA ASN A 85 13.60 -14.80 20.16
C ASN A 85 13.97 -14.71 21.65
N ARG A 86 15.01 -13.95 22.00
CA ARG A 86 15.44 -13.72 23.40
C ARG A 86 14.86 -12.43 23.98
N LEU A 87 14.23 -11.59 23.16
CA LEU A 87 13.66 -10.33 23.60
C LEU A 87 12.25 -10.55 24.12
N LYS A 88 11.90 -9.86 25.21
CA LYS A 88 10.53 -9.83 25.73
C LYS A 88 9.58 -9.06 24.81
N GLN A 89 10.10 -7.99 24.20
CA GLN A 89 9.40 -7.16 23.24
C GLN A 89 10.25 -7.08 21.98
N ARG A 90 9.68 -7.53 20.86
CA ARG A 90 10.40 -7.54 19.59
C ARG A 90 10.06 -6.30 18.78
N PRO A 91 11.04 -5.73 18.05
CA PRO A 91 10.81 -4.56 17.20
C PRO A 91 10.00 -4.88 15.94
N ASP A 92 9.74 -6.15 15.65
CA ASP A 92 8.96 -6.65 14.52
C ASP A 92 7.60 -7.25 14.94
N GLU A 93 7.13 -6.97 16.17
CA GLU A 93 5.79 -7.36 16.63
C GLU A 93 4.68 -6.71 15.80
N GLU A 94 4.88 -5.45 15.41
CA GLU A 94 3.96 -4.72 14.55
C GLU A 94 4.48 -4.69 13.11
N LEU A 95 3.57 -4.90 12.16
CA LEU A 95 3.91 -4.83 10.75
C LEU A 95 4.34 -3.40 10.38
N GLY A 96 5.56 -3.27 9.87
CA GLY A 96 6.12 -1.95 9.57
C GLY A 96 7.36 -2.02 8.70
N ILE A 97 8.24 -1.03 8.86
CA ILE A 97 9.42 -0.85 8.00
C ILE A 97 10.73 -1.26 8.70
N TYR A 98 10.64 -2.00 9.82
CA TYR A 98 11.77 -2.40 10.66
C TYR A 98 12.89 -3.07 9.85
N TYR A 99 12.57 -4.17 9.16
CA TYR A 99 13.54 -4.94 8.39
C TYR A 99 14.16 -4.18 7.21
N LEU A 100 13.55 -3.06 6.79
CA LEU A 100 14.00 -2.25 5.69
C LEU A 100 14.99 -1.16 6.11
N TRP A 101 14.78 -0.53 7.28
CA TRP A 101 15.53 0.65 7.70
C TRP A 101 16.45 0.45 8.91
N ASP A 102 16.17 -0.50 9.81
CA ASP A 102 16.94 -0.63 11.04
C ASP A 102 18.37 -1.14 10.75
N GLU A 103 19.39 -0.41 11.21
CA GLU A 103 20.80 -0.74 10.94
C GLU A 103 21.25 -2.09 11.51
N LYS A 104 20.50 -2.66 12.47
CA LYS A 104 20.73 -3.98 13.06
C LYS A 104 19.90 -5.08 12.39
N ALA A 105 19.02 -4.75 11.45
CA ALA A 105 18.26 -5.74 10.69
C ALA A 105 19.15 -6.49 9.67
N PRO A 106 18.78 -7.73 9.28
CA PRO A 106 19.59 -8.58 8.41
C PRO A 106 19.98 -7.93 7.07
N LEU A 107 19.04 -7.21 6.44
CA LEU A 107 19.28 -6.54 5.15
C LEU A 107 20.33 -5.43 5.29
N LYS A 108 20.33 -4.69 6.40
CA LYS A 108 21.29 -3.61 6.63
C LYS A 108 22.65 -4.16 7.06
N LEU A 109 22.66 -5.19 7.90
CA LEU A 109 23.89 -5.89 8.29
C LEU A 109 24.61 -6.53 7.09
N TYR A 110 23.87 -7.18 6.19
CA TYR A 110 24.46 -7.76 4.97
C TYR A 110 25.02 -6.66 4.05
N LEU A 111 24.30 -5.55 3.86
CA LEU A 111 24.79 -4.41 3.07
C LEU A 111 26.10 -3.87 3.65
N ALA A 112 26.12 -3.62 4.97
CA ALA A 112 27.29 -3.10 5.67
C ALA A 112 28.48 -4.04 5.55
N ASP A 113 28.27 -5.36 5.70
CA ASP A 113 29.35 -6.34 5.56
C ASP A 113 29.85 -6.48 4.12
N LYS A 114 28.94 -6.51 3.14
CA LYS A 114 29.29 -6.60 1.70
C LYS A 114 30.20 -5.46 1.26
N TYR A 115 30.00 -4.26 1.82
CA TYR A 115 30.77 -3.06 1.48
C TYR A 115 31.70 -2.60 2.61
N LYS A 116 32.02 -3.46 3.58
CA LYS A 116 32.84 -3.10 4.75
C LYS A 116 34.22 -2.57 4.38
N LYS A 117 34.80 -3.07 3.28
CA LYS A 117 36.11 -2.68 2.75
C LYS A 117 36.03 -1.63 1.63
N ASP A 118 34.83 -1.14 1.30
CA ASP A 118 34.60 -0.20 0.22
C ASP A 118 34.06 1.13 0.78
N SER A 119 34.99 2.07 0.95
CA SER A 119 34.70 3.46 1.34
C SER A 119 34.41 4.38 0.16
N THR A 120 34.60 3.91 -1.08
CA THR A 120 34.57 4.74 -2.29
C THR A 120 33.23 4.72 -3.00
N THR A 121 32.48 3.62 -2.90
CA THR A 121 31.17 3.52 -3.59
C THR A 121 30.09 4.33 -2.84
N PRO A 122 29.39 5.25 -3.52
CA PRO A 122 28.30 6.01 -2.92
C PRO A 122 27.21 5.10 -2.33
N TYR A 123 26.62 5.51 -1.20
CA TYR A 123 25.62 4.69 -0.49
C TYR A 123 24.45 4.28 -1.40
N LEU A 124 23.91 5.21 -2.19
CA LEU A 124 22.80 4.91 -3.11
C LEU A 124 23.15 3.80 -4.11
N LYS A 125 24.39 3.79 -4.65
CA LYS A 125 24.85 2.73 -5.55
C LYS A 125 24.95 1.38 -4.83
N ARG A 126 25.47 1.37 -3.60
CA ARG A 126 25.53 0.15 -2.76
C ARG A 126 24.15 -0.40 -2.46
N TRP A 127 23.23 0.48 -2.06
CA TRP A 127 21.83 0.16 -1.75
C TRP A 127 21.08 -0.37 -2.98
N ALA A 128 21.31 0.24 -4.15
CA ALA A 128 20.72 -0.23 -5.41
C ALA A 128 21.28 -1.59 -5.86
N SER A 129 22.58 -1.81 -5.68
CA SER A 129 23.28 -3.04 -6.11
C SER A 129 22.84 -4.31 -5.37
N VAL A 130 22.30 -4.18 -4.16
CA VAL A 130 21.78 -5.34 -3.41
C VAL A 130 20.29 -5.58 -3.60
N SER A 131 19.56 -4.62 -4.18
CA SER A 131 18.10 -4.69 -4.32
C SER A 131 17.62 -5.95 -5.07
N PRO A 132 18.19 -6.33 -6.24
CA PRO A 132 17.75 -7.56 -6.92
C PRO A 132 17.90 -8.82 -6.06
N LEU A 133 19.05 -8.96 -5.37
CA LEU A 133 19.31 -10.09 -4.48
C LEU A 133 18.26 -10.17 -3.35
N TYR A 134 17.87 -9.02 -2.78
CA TYR A 134 16.87 -8.97 -1.72
C TYR A 134 15.47 -9.29 -2.22
N GLY A 135 15.13 -8.84 -3.42
CA GLY A 135 13.87 -9.18 -4.06
C GLY A 135 13.75 -10.68 -4.31
N GLU A 136 14.79 -11.29 -4.87
CA GLU A 136 14.84 -12.73 -5.10
C GLU A 136 14.82 -13.53 -3.80
N TYR A 137 15.54 -13.06 -2.77
CA TYR A 137 15.58 -13.70 -1.46
C TYR A 137 14.22 -13.64 -0.75
N GLY A 138 13.58 -12.47 -0.71
CA GLY A 138 12.23 -12.32 -0.15
C GLY A 138 11.22 -13.19 -0.89
N ALA A 139 11.25 -13.18 -2.23
CA ALA A 139 10.38 -14.05 -3.02
C ALA A 139 10.65 -15.54 -2.77
N TRP A 140 11.91 -15.94 -2.60
CA TRP A 140 12.27 -17.32 -2.24
C TRP A 140 11.70 -17.72 -0.88
N LEU A 141 11.87 -16.89 0.16
CA LEU A 141 11.29 -17.11 1.49
C LEU A 141 9.76 -17.28 1.43
N ILE A 142 9.08 -16.38 0.70
CA ILE A 142 7.62 -16.41 0.55
C ILE A 142 7.16 -17.70 -0.14
N ARG A 143 7.88 -18.15 -1.17
CA ARG A 143 7.57 -19.42 -1.86
C ARG A 143 7.75 -20.65 -0.97
N GLN A 144 8.68 -20.62 -0.02
CA GLN A 144 8.85 -21.73 0.93
C GLN A 144 7.72 -21.77 1.98
N HIS A 145 7.13 -20.62 2.31
CA HIS A 145 6.13 -20.51 3.37
C HIS A 145 4.91 -19.64 2.99
N PRO A 146 4.15 -19.99 1.94
CA PRO A 146 3.06 -19.16 1.44
C PRO A 146 1.94 -18.97 2.49
N GLY A 147 1.61 -20.02 3.25
CA GLY A 147 0.61 -19.94 4.32
C GLY A 147 1.03 -19.02 5.47
N ALA A 148 2.32 -19.06 5.85
CA ALA A 148 2.85 -18.14 6.86
C ALA A 148 2.85 -16.70 6.34
N PHE A 149 3.14 -16.48 5.06
CA PHE A 149 3.08 -15.16 4.44
C PHE A 149 1.67 -14.59 4.44
N LEU A 150 0.67 -15.43 4.14
CA LEU A 150 -0.73 -15.04 4.25
C LEU A 150 -1.09 -14.63 5.67
N LYS A 151 -0.71 -15.44 6.67
CA LYS A 151 -1.07 -15.23 8.07
C LYS A 151 -0.34 -14.06 8.74
N HIS A 152 0.97 -13.91 8.49
CA HIS A 152 1.84 -13.00 9.25
C HIS A 152 2.19 -11.71 8.50
N TYR A 153 1.89 -11.63 7.20
CA TYR A 153 2.09 -10.40 6.43
C TYR A 153 0.78 -9.92 5.80
N ILE A 154 0.16 -10.71 4.92
CA ILE A 154 -1.01 -10.27 4.14
C ILE A 154 -2.21 -9.96 5.04
N TRP A 155 -2.54 -10.83 5.99
CA TRP A 155 -3.69 -10.63 6.86
C TRP A 155 -3.53 -9.41 7.79
N PRO A 156 -2.43 -9.24 8.54
CA PRO A 156 -2.20 -8.02 9.30
C PRO A 156 -2.21 -6.77 8.41
N ASN A 157 -1.64 -6.85 7.20
CA ASN A 157 -1.65 -5.72 6.28
C ASN A 157 -3.06 -5.40 5.78
N PHE A 158 -3.89 -6.40 5.55
CA PHE A 158 -5.31 -6.23 5.23
C PHE A 158 -6.07 -5.53 6.36
N LEU A 159 -5.79 -5.87 7.62
CA LEU A 159 -6.35 -5.12 8.76
C LEU A 159 -5.88 -3.66 8.79
N ASN A 160 -4.63 -3.41 8.43
CA ASN A 160 -4.09 -2.05 8.26
C ASN A 160 -4.71 -1.33 7.05
N TYR A 161 -5.19 -2.03 6.01
CA TYR A 161 -5.98 -1.40 4.95
C TYR A 161 -7.29 -0.83 5.50
N TYR A 162 -7.95 -1.59 6.37
CA TYR A 162 -9.21 -1.21 6.97
C TYR A 162 -9.06 -0.06 7.98
N SER A 163 -8.07 -0.16 8.87
CA SER A 163 -7.77 0.85 9.89
C SER A 163 -6.26 1.09 9.95
N PRO A 164 -5.73 2.01 9.12
CA PRO A 164 -4.29 2.17 8.98
C PRO A 164 -3.67 2.88 10.20
N PRO A 165 -2.45 2.49 10.61
CA PRO A 165 -1.71 3.24 11.61
C PRO A 165 -1.31 4.62 11.09
N GLN A 166 -1.24 5.60 12.00
CA GLN A 166 -0.88 7.00 11.68
C GLN A 166 0.60 7.13 11.26
N GLU A 167 1.47 6.31 11.88
CA GLU A 167 2.91 6.29 11.63
C GLU A 167 3.50 7.73 11.65
N PHE A 168 4.16 8.19 10.58
CA PHE A 168 4.81 9.51 10.55
C PHE A 168 3.84 10.69 10.57
N LEU A 169 2.55 10.47 10.29
CA LEU A 169 1.54 11.52 10.42
C LEU A 169 1.10 11.74 11.87
N GLY A 170 1.34 10.76 12.75
CA GLY A 170 0.93 10.82 14.15
C GLY A 170 1.84 11.68 15.03
N ILE A 171 3.09 11.91 14.62
CA ILE A 171 4.09 12.61 15.42
C ILE A 171 4.78 13.67 14.57
N TYR A 172 4.69 14.92 15.01
CA TYR A 172 5.32 16.05 14.37
C TYR A 172 6.83 15.84 14.21
N ASN A 173 7.31 15.94 12.97
CA ASN A 173 8.69 15.69 12.56
C ASN A 173 9.28 14.37 13.13
N MET A 174 8.44 13.34 13.25
CA MET A 174 8.80 12.02 13.82
C MET A 174 9.41 12.10 15.23
N GLY A 175 9.07 13.15 15.98
CA GLY A 175 9.60 13.39 17.32
C GLY A 175 10.94 14.13 17.35
N SER A 176 11.57 14.40 16.20
CA SER A 176 12.83 15.15 16.11
C SER A 176 12.59 16.67 16.09
N ASP A 177 13.52 17.45 16.62
CA ASP A 177 13.57 18.90 16.44
C ASP A 177 14.48 19.31 15.27
N THR A 178 15.05 18.33 14.57
CA THR A 178 16.00 18.52 13.48
C THR A 178 15.53 17.85 12.19
N VAL A 179 15.84 18.50 11.07
CA VAL A 179 15.68 17.99 9.72
C VAL A 179 17.05 17.55 9.19
N ASP A 180 17.06 16.53 8.34
CA ASP A 180 18.26 16.08 7.65
C ASP A 180 18.93 17.22 6.85
N PRO A 181 20.27 17.37 6.88
CA PRO A 181 20.98 18.42 6.14
C PRO A 181 20.69 18.42 4.63
N GLY A 182 20.44 17.26 4.04
CA GLY A 182 20.06 17.15 2.62
C GLY A 182 18.74 17.85 2.34
N ALA A 183 17.75 17.72 3.22
CA ALA A 183 16.48 18.43 3.09
C ALA A 183 16.64 19.94 3.32
N VAL A 184 17.51 20.37 4.25
CA VAL A 184 17.86 21.79 4.41
C VAL A 184 18.42 22.37 3.12
N SER A 185 19.37 21.67 2.50
CA SER A 185 19.96 22.08 1.23
C SER A 185 18.95 22.07 0.08
N TRP A 186 18.08 21.05 0.01
CA TRP A 186 17.14 20.87 -1.09
C TRP A 186 16.02 21.92 -1.06
N PHE A 187 15.45 22.18 0.12
CA PHE A 187 14.34 23.12 0.28
C PHE A 187 14.80 24.54 0.62
N GLY A 188 16.12 24.77 0.74
CA GLY A 188 16.69 26.09 1.04
C GLY A 188 16.32 26.60 2.44
N TYR A 189 16.26 25.73 3.43
CA TYR A 189 15.95 26.13 4.80
C TYR A 189 17.10 26.91 5.43
N LYS A 190 16.77 27.96 6.19
CA LYS A 190 17.76 28.77 6.92
C LYS A 190 18.39 28.03 8.10
N SER A 191 17.72 26.99 8.59
CA SER A 191 18.13 26.20 9.75
C SER A 191 17.64 24.77 9.57
N ASN A 192 18.34 23.82 10.21
CA ASN A 192 17.87 22.45 10.33
C ASN A 192 16.89 22.25 11.49
N LYS A 193 16.60 23.29 12.29
CA LYS A 193 15.70 23.21 13.44
C LYS A 193 14.24 23.44 13.05
N VAL A 194 13.36 22.61 13.60
CA VAL A 194 11.91 22.73 13.44
C VAL A 194 11.28 23.22 14.74
N HIS A 195 10.45 24.25 14.63
CA HIS A 195 9.70 24.81 15.75
C HIS A 195 8.24 24.39 15.65
N HIS A 196 7.62 24.08 16.78
CA HIS A 196 6.21 23.71 16.88
C HIS A 196 5.56 24.46 18.04
N PHE A 197 4.28 24.79 17.89
CA PHE A 197 3.53 25.58 18.87
C PHE A 197 3.05 24.75 20.07
N SER A 198 2.90 23.44 19.91
CA SER A 198 2.44 22.53 20.96
C SER A 198 3.63 22.01 21.79
N LYS A 199 3.46 21.80 23.09
CA LYS A 199 4.45 21.07 23.91
C LYS A 199 4.45 19.57 23.59
N ASN A 200 3.32 19.05 23.11
CA ASN A 200 3.17 17.66 22.70
C ASN A 200 3.42 17.54 21.19
N LYS A 201 4.31 16.62 20.80
CA LYS A 201 4.63 16.33 19.40
C LYS A 201 3.57 15.44 18.74
N ASN A 202 2.67 14.84 19.51
CA ASN A 202 1.59 14.00 18.98
C ASN A 202 0.53 14.86 18.28
N ILE A 203 0.15 14.47 17.07
CA ILE A 203 -0.84 15.15 16.25
C ILE A 203 -2.18 14.45 16.44
N ILE A 204 -2.92 14.85 17.47
CA ILE A 204 -4.18 14.21 17.91
C ILE A 204 -5.21 14.12 16.76
N LEU A 205 -5.25 15.12 15.87
CA LEU A 205 -6.17 15.13 14.73
C LEU A 205 -6.02 13.89 13.84
N THR A 206 -4.81 13.35 13.70
CA THR A 206 -4.59 12.17 12.85
C THR A 206 -5.21 10.89 13.42
N ALA A 207 -5.56 10.87 14.71
CA ALA A 207 -6.19 9.72 15.36
C ALA A 207 -7.64 9.48 14.96
N VAL A 208 -8.31 10.48 14.37
CA VAL A 208 -9.69 10.34 13.89
C VAL A 208 -9.75 9.60 12.56
N PHE A 209 -8.70 9.71 11.73
CA PHE A 209 -8.74 9.20 10.36
C PHE A 209 -8.83 7.68 10.24
N PRO A 210 -8.13 6.84 11.05
CA PRO A 210 -8.25 5.39 10.95
C PRO A 210 -9.69 4.92 11.16
N LEU A 211 -10.39 5.47 12.16
CA LEU A 211 -11.79 5.18 12.42
C LEU A 211 -12.69 5.68 11.28
N LEU A 212 -12.46 6.90 10.79
CA LEU A 212 -13.23 7.48 9.69
C LEU A 212 -13.09 6.66 8.40
N LEU A 213 -11.88 6.22 8.08
CA LEU A 213 -11.57 5.34 6.95
C LEU A 213 -12.30 4.00 7.06
N ALA A 214 -12.26 3.38 8.23
CA ALA A 214 -12.98 2.16 8.52
C ALA A 214 -14.48 2.32 8.26
N MET A 215 -15.10 3.37 8.81
CA MET A 215 -16.53 3.66 8.60
C MET A 215 -16.86 3.87 7.12
N ILE A 216 -16.05 4.61 6.37
CA ILE A 216 -16.30 4.87 4.95
C ILE A 216 -16.18 3.59 4.12
N ASN A 217 -15.20 2.74 4.40
CA ASN A 217 -15.09 1.44 3.73
C ASN A 217 -16.32 0.55 4.01
N VAL A 218 -16.82 0.55 5.26
CA VAL A 218 -18.06 -0.17 5.62
C VAL A 218 -19.25 0.38 4.84
N VAL A 219 -19.47 1.70 4.88
CA VAL A 219 -20.59 2.36 4.19
C VAL A 219 -20.50 2.14 2.68
N PHE A 220 -19.32 2.24 2.10
CA PHE A 220 -19.09 1.96 0.68
C PHE A 220 -19.44 0.50 0.33
N PHE A 221 -18.90 -0.46 1.08
CA PHE A 221 -19.07 -1.89 0.81
C PHE A 221 -20.54 -2.31 0.94
N PHE A 222 -21.18 -1.99 2.07
CA PHE A 222 -22.59 -2.32 2.28
C PHE A 222 -23.53 -1.48 1.41
N GLY A 223 -23.18 -0.22 1.12
CA GLY A 223 -23.91 0.61 0.16
C GLY A 223 -23.88 0.01 -1.25
N PHE A 224 -22.74 -0.54 -1.67
CA PHE A 224 -22.61 -1.22 -2.96
C PHE A 224 -23.41 -2.54 -3.01
N ILE A 225 -23.37 -3.32 -1.92
CA ILE A 225 -24.20 -4.52 -1.79
C ILE A 225 -25.69 -4.15 -1.85
N GLY A 226 -26.13 -3.16 -1.07
CA GLY A 226 -27.51 -2.68 -1.05
C GLY A 226 -27.97 -2.18 -2.42
N PHE A 227 -27.13 -1.37 -3.09
CA PHE A 227 -27.37 -0.94 -4.47
C PHE A 227 -27.57 -2.13 -5.42
N THR A 228 -26.78 -3.19 -5.27
CA THR A 228 -26.87 -4.39 -6.12
C THR A 228 -28.15 -5.18 -5.83
N ILE A 229 -28.49 -5.40 -4.56
CA ILE A 229 -29.69 -6.14 -4.13
C ILE A 229 -30.97 -5.43 -4.57
N LEU A 230 -31.03 -4.10 -4.45
CA LEU A 230 -32.19 -3.28 -4.84
C LEU A 230 -32.32 -3.07 -6.36
N GLY A 231 -31.59 -3.84 -7.16
CA GLY A 231 -31.62 -3.78 -8.62
C GLY A 231 -31.06 -2.48 -9.19
N GLY A 232 -30.18 -1.79 -8.45
CA GLY A 232 -29.66 -0.48 -8.83
C GLY A 232 -29.01 -0.45 -10.20
N PHE A 233 -28.36 -1.55 -10.62
CA PHE A 233 -27.82 -1.66 -11.97
C PHE A 233 -28.87 -1.50 -13.07
N ALA A 234 -30.10 -1.99 -12.87
CA ALA A 234 -31.20 -1.85 -13.84
C ALA A 234 -31.78 -0.43 -13.85
N LYS A 235 -31.69 0.30 -12.73
CA LYS A 235 -32.27 1.62 -12.52
C LYS A 235 -31.36 2.78 -12.94
N VAL A 236 -30.06 2.54 -13.13
CA VAL A 236 -29.08 3.56 -13.56
C VAL A 236 -28.77 3.50 -15.05
N SER A 237 -28.37 4.63 -15.62
CA SER A 237 -27.96 4.70 -17.03
C SER A 237 -26.75 3.78 -17.31
N PRO A 238 -26.61 3.27 -18.56
CA PRO A 238 -25.45 2.47 -18.95
C PRO A 238 -24.11 3.17 -18.73
N TYR A 239 -24.09 4.51 -18.73
CA TYR A 239 -22.91 5.31 -18.42
C TYR A 239 -22.50 5.14 -16.94
N TYR A 240 -23.42 5.34 -16.00
CA TYR A 240 -23.14 5.19 -14.57
C TYR A 240 -22.73 3.77 -14.20
N ARG A 241 -23.34 2.76 -14.83
CA ARG A 241 -22.93 1.36 -14.67
C ARG A 241 -21.44 1.16 -15.00
N LYS A 242 -20.94 1.77 -16.08
CA LYS A 242 -19.51 1.70 -16.45
C LYS A 242 -18.64 2.42 -15.43
N VAL A 243 -19.06 3.59 -14.96
CA VAL A 243 -18.33 4.35 -13.93
C VAL A 243 -18.21 3.54 -12.63
N LEU A 244 -19.28 2.86 -12.20
CA LEU A 244 -19.26 1.98 -11.01
C LEU A 244 -18.29 0.80 -11.18
N TRP A 245 -18.26 0.16 -12.35
CA TRP A 245 -17.29 -0.91 -12.61
C TRP A 245 -15.84 -0.42 -12.59
N VAL A 246 -15.58 0.76 -13.18
CA VAL A 246 -14.24 1.38 -13.15
C VAL A 246 -13.86 1.72 -11.72
N MET A 247 -14.78 2.28 -10.94
CA MET A 247 -14.55 2.59 -9.52
C MET A 247 -14.23 1.32 -8.72
N LEU A 248 -15.01 0.25 -8.89
CA LEU A 248 -14.78 -1.01 -8.20
C LEU A 248 -13.43 -1.62 -8.59
N LEU A 249 -13.05 -1.53 -9.87
CA LEU A 249 -11.73 -1.96 -10.34
C LEU A 249 -10.60 -1.15 -9.70
N ILE A 250 -10.76 0.17 -9.58
CA ILE A 250 -9.80 1.04 -8.90
C ILE A 250 -9.69 0.69 -7.42
N TRP A 251 -10.83 0.48 -6.74
CA TRP A 251 -10.85 0.14 -5.31
C TRP A 251 -10.23 -1.24 -5.04
N LEU A 252 -10.59 -2.27 -5.83
CA LEU A 252 -9.99 -3.60 -5.72
C LEU A 252 -8.51 -3.61 -6.11
N GLY A 253 -8.14 -2.85 -7.14
CA GLY A 253 -6.75 -2.69 -7.56
C GLY A 253 -5.92 -2.00 -6.49
N ASN A 254 -6.48 -0.97 -5.83
CA ASN A 254 -5.84 -0.31 -4.70
C ASN A 254 -5.67 -1.26 -3.52
N LEU A 255 -6.73 -1.99 -3.13
CA LEU A 255 -6.67 -3.01 -2.09
C LEU A 255 -5.57 -4.05 -2.37
N ALA A 256 -5.59 -4.66 -3.56
CA ALA A 256 -4.61 -5.69 -3.94
C ALA A 256 -3.18 -5.14 -3.92
N PHE A 257 -2.95 -3.97 -4.53
CA PHE A 257 -1.62 -3.36 -4.56
C PHE A 257 -1.14 -3.00 -3.15
N SER A 258 -1.97 -2.32 -2.37
CA SER A 258 -1.63 -1.87 -1.03
C SER A 258 -1.33 -3.04 -0.08
N VAL A 259 -2.14 -4.10 -0.12
CA VAL A 259 -1.98 -5.25 0.79
C VAL A 259 -0.78 -6.11 0.41
N LEU A 260 -0.48 -6.26 -0.88
CA LEU A 260 0.60 -7.13 -1.36
C LEU A 260 1.97 -6.43 -1.41
N ALA A 261 2.02 -5.12 -1.69
CA ALA A 261 3.27 -4.44 -2.02
C ALA A 261 4.06 -4.00 -0.78
N SER A 262 3.42 -3.33 0.18
CA SER A 262 4.09 -2.73 1.33
C SER A 262 3.16 -2.61 2.55
N PRO A 263 3.70 -2.56 3.78
CA PRO A 263 2.94 -2.23 4.97
C PRO A 263 2.10 -0.96 4.78
N ILE A 264 0.80 -1.07 5.01
CA ILE A 264 -0.15 0.01 4.83
C ILE A 264 -0.12 0.93 6.04
N VAL A 265 -0.14 2.23 5.74
CA VAL A 265 -0.15 3.33 6.70
C VAL A 265 -1.08 4.42 6.20
N LEU A 266 -1.44 5.36 7.08
CA LEU A 266 -2.48 6.35 6.81
C LEU A 266 -2.20 7.19 5.56
N ARG A 267 -0.94 7.59 5.34
CA ARG A 267 -0.54 8.41 4.17
C ARG A 267 -0.83 7.74 2.82
N TYR A 268 -0.94 6.41 2.76
CA TYR A 268 -1.23 5.69 1.51
C TYR A 268 -2.74 5.62 1.21
N GLN A 269 -3.58 5.84 2.22
CA GLN A 269 -5.03 5.74 2.10
C GLN A 269 -5.72 7.10 1.85
N ALA A 270 -4.99 8.21 2.02
CA ALA A 270 -5.56 9.56 1.93
C ALA A 270 -6.21 9.90 0.57
N PHE A 271 -5.65 9.41 -0.55
CA PHE A 271 -6.24 9.64 -1.87
C PHE A 271 -7.38 8.67 -2.19
N PRO A 272 -7.22 7.33 -2.04
CA PRO A 272 -8.33 6.38 -2.18
C PRO A 272 -9.56 6.72 -1.34
N PHE A 273 -9.33 7.31 -0.16
CA PHE A 273 -10.37 7.83 0.73
C PHE A 273 -11.34 8.78 0.07
N ILE A 274 -10.85 9.77 -0.68
CA ILE A 274 -11.67 10.82 -1.28
C ILE A 274 -12.66 10.21 -2.28
N PHE A 275 -12.18 9.30 -3.13
CA PHE A 275 -13.02 8.60 -4.10
C PHE A 275 -14.01 7.67 -3.41
N THR A 276 -13.53 6.87 -2.45
CA THR A 276 -14.39 5.91 -1.75
C THR A 276 -15.50 6.62 -1.00
N LEU A 277 -15.21 7.75 -0.33
CA LEU A 277 -16.21 8.58 0.34
C LEU A 277 -17.27 9.12 -0.63
N ALA A 278 -16.84 9.70 -1.76
CA ALA A 278 -17.77 10.25 -2.75
C ALA A 278 -18.76 9.19 -3.25
N PHE A 279 -18.27 8.00 -3.59
CA PHE A 279 -19.13 6.90 -4.03
C PHE A 279 -19.95 6.29 -2.89
N ALA A 280 -19.40 6.22 -1.66
CA ALA A 280 -20.14 5.76 -0.49
C ALA A 280 -21.39 6.59 -0.25
N VAL A 281 -21.28 7.92 -0.30
CA VAL A 281 -22.41 8.85 -0.12
C VAL A 281 -23.45 8.68 -1.22
N LEU A 282 -23.03 8.55 -2.48
CA LEU A 282 -23.95 8.35 -3.61
C LEU A 282 -24.71 7.03 -3.51
N LEU A 283 -24.00 5.94 -3.19
CA LEU A 283 -24.60 4.61 -3.03
C LEU A 283 -25.56 4.58 -1.83
N LEU A 284 -25.17 5.17 -0.70
CA LEU A 284 -26.03 5.27 0.47
C LEU A 284 -27.29 6.09 0.17
N GLY A 285 -27.15 7.21 -0.55
CA GLY A 285 -28.29 8.04 -0.99
C GLY A 285 -29.27 7.25 -1.83
N PHE A 286 -28.77 6.44 -2.78
CA PHE A 286 -29.59 5.54 -3.58
C PHE A 286 -30.34 4.52 -2.72
N VAL A 287 -29.63 3.82 -1.82
CA VAL A 287 -30.23 2.80 -0.94
C VAL A 287 -31.34 3.40 -0.06
N ILE A 288 -31.11 4.59 0.50
CA ILE A 288 -32.12 5.29 1.32
C ILE A 288 -33.33 5.66 0.48
N GLN A 289 -33.13 6.18 -0.75
CA GLN A 289 -34.23 6.58 -1.63
C GLN A 289 -35.12 5.38 -2.00
N GLU A 290 -34.51 4.27 -2.40
CA GLU A 290 -35.24 3.06 -2.80
C GLU A 290 -35.98 2.41 -1.63
N SER A 291 -35.34 2.32 -0.45
CA SER A 291 -35.98 1.78 0.75
C SER A 291 -37.24 2.56 1.17
N ARG A 292 -37.26 3.88 0.92
CA ARG A 292 -38.43 4.73 1.19
C ARG A 292 -39.53 4.56 0.16
N GLN A 293 -39.20 4.27 -1.10
CA GLN A 293 -40.21 4.07 -2.16
C GLN A 293 -40.96 2.76 -1.99
N GLU A 294 -40.30 1.67 -1.60
CA GLU A 294 -40.96 0.39 -1.28
C GLU A 294 -41.87 0.48 -0.05
N SER A 295 -41.60 1.42 0.87
CA SER A 295 -42.40 1.61 2.09
C SER A 295 -43.68 2.44 1.91
N LYS A 296 -43.91 3.05 0.74
CA LYS A 296 -45.19 3.72 0.48
C LYS A 296 -46.26 2.67 0.16
N PRO A 297 -47.39 2.61 0.90
CA PRO A 297 -48.48 1.72 0.55
C PRO A 297 -48.97 2.08 -0.86
N VAL A 298 -49.21 1.05 -1.67
CA VAL A 298 -49.90 1.18 -2.95
C VAL A 298 -51.27 1.79 -2.62
N GLU A 299 -51.54 3.01 -3.09
CA GLU A 299 -52.91 3.53 -3.08
C GLU A 299 -53.75 2.52 -3.89
N GLU A 300 -54.60 1.76 -3.19
CA GLU A 300 -55.66 1.01 -3.83
C GLU A 300 -56.49 2.02 -4.63
N ASN A 301 -56.37 1.96 -5.96
CA ASN A 301 -57.33 2.63 -6.81
C ASN A 301 -58.71 2.14 -6.38
N PRO A 302 -59.63 3.03 -5.94
CA PRO A 302 -60.99 2.62 -5.64
C PRO A 302 -61.53 1.90 -6.87
N LEU A 303 -62.00 0.66 -6.66
CA LEU A 303 -62.71 -0.10 -7.68
C LEU A 303 -63.75 0.83 -8.32
N PRO A 304 -63.80 0.93 -9.66
CA PRO A 304 -64.85 1.71 -10.31
C PRO A 304 -66.19 1.18 -9.79
N ASP A 305 -67.01 2.11 -9.31
CA ASP A 305 -68.35 1.82 -8.82
C ASP A 305 -69.10 1.03 -9.91
N PRO A 306 -69.57 -0.19 -9.64
CA PRO A 306 -70.33 -0.98 -10.62
C PRO A 306 -71.68 -0.35 -11.00
N ALA A 307 -72.03 0.83 -10.47
CA ALA A 307 -73.27 1.54 -10.73
C ALA A 307 -73.21 2.69 -11.77
N ILE A 308 -72.19 2.76 -12.65
CA ILE A 308 -72.16 3.69 -13.80
C ILE A 308 -71.98 2.94 -15.12
#